data_AF-A0A329RII3-F1
#
_entry.id   AF-A0A329RII3-F1
#
_cell.length_a   1.000
_cell.length_b   1.000
_cell.length_c   1.000
_cell.angle_alpha   90.00
_cell.angle_beta   90.00
_cell.angle_gamma   90.00
#
_symmetry.space_group_name_H-M   'P 1'
#
loop_
_entity.id
_entity.type
_entity.pdbx_description
1 polymer ?
#
loop_
_entity_poly.entity_id
_entity_poly.type
_entity_poly.pdbx_seq_one_letter_code
_entity_poly.pdbx_strand_id
1 'polypeptide(L)'
;VFFVSLAVYPGFGCAAARNLEPPYADVTHTVTGNWYCSPGIVGSYNYGDFFGRVMTSAAVYKVLTSNWCLGLSILRLGFIPLLLMGVAGTSLYSFGRDDMGAIAYNIVLNLIIGLTNGFLSTVTMGVAPRMLKPEDRESGGAVMVFCLFFGIAAGSTIGFFFSDQGWLGL
;
A
#
# COMPACT_ATOMS: atom_id res chain seq x y z
N VAL A 1 -8.50 -0.11 -5.32
CA VAL A 1 -7.16 0.53 -5.25
C VAL A 1 -6.95 1.17 -3.89
N PHE A 2 -7.56 2.33 -3.58
CA PHE A 2 -7.33 3.06 -2.34
C PHE A 2 -7.71 2.33 -1.05
N PHE A 3 -8.76 1.50 -1.10
CA PHE A 3 -9.16 0.64 0.01
C PHE A 3 -8.00 -0.20 0.54
N VAL A 4 -7.31 -0.93 -0.34
CA VAL A 4 -6.19 -1.80 0.05
C VAL A 4 -4.98 -0.97 0.48
N SER A 5 -4.70 0.15 -0.19
CA SER A 5 -3.60 1.02 0.19
C SER A 5 -3.75 1.53 1.61
N LEU A 6 -4.92 2.06 1.98
CA LEU A 6 -5.12 2.68 3.30
C LEU A 6 -5.50 1.69 4.41
N ALA A 7 -5.94 0.49 4.06
CA ALA A 7 -6.06 -0.58 5.03
C ALA A 7 -4.69 -1.04 5.57
N VAL A 8 -3.63 -0.82 4.79
CA VAL A 8 -2.32 -1.43 5.03
C VAL A 8 -1.25 -0.38 5.35
N TYR A 9 -1.19 0.70 4.59
CA TYR A 9 -0.27 1.81 4.79
C TYR A 9 -0.94 2.94 5.62
N PRO A 10 -0.22 3.58 6.56
CA PRO A 10 1.14 3.27 7.03
C PRO A 10 1.19 2.23 8.16
N GLY A 11 0.03 1.85 8.71
CA GLY A 11 -0.09 1.08 9.96
C GLY A 11 0.74 -0.20 10.01
N PHE A 12 0.56 -1.10 9.04
CA PHE A 12 1.28 -2.39 9.02
C PHE A 12 2.79 -2.21 8.88
N GLY A 13 3.21 -1.30 7.98
CA GLY A 13 4.63 -1.04 7.75
C GLY A 13 5.32 -0.40 8.95
N CYS A 14 4.65 0.51 9.66
CA CYS A 14 5.21 1.09 10.89
C CYS A 14 5.16 0.12 12.08
N ALA A 15 4.19 -0.79 12.13
CA ALA A 15 4.12 -1.82 13.15
C ALA A 15 5.21 -2.89 13.03
N ALA A 16 5.91 -2.99 11.88
CA ALA A 16 7.13 -3.78 11.77
C ALA A 16 8.30 -3.18 12.58
N ALA A 17 8.14 -2.01 13.21
CA ALA A 17 9.12 -1.46 14.15
C ALA A 17 9.42 -2.39 15.34
N ARG A 18 8.52 -3.32 15.67
CA ARG A 18 8.75 -4.35 16.69
C ARG A 18 9.85 -5.35 16.35
N ASN A 19 10.27 -5.43 15.10
CA ASN A 19 11.42 -6.24 14.67
C ASN A 19 12.75 -5.64 15.16
N LEU A 20 12.75 -4.44 15.77
CA LEU A 20 13.96 -3.71 16.17
C LEU A 20 14.26 -3.81 17.67
N GLU A 21 13.45 -4.54 18.43
CA GLU A 21 13.58 -4.69 19.88
C GLU A 21 13.47 -6.17 20.31
N PRO A 22 14.17 -6.60 21.38
CA PRO A 22 13.97 -7.91 21.98
C PRO A 22 12.51 -8.12 22.38
N PRO A 23 11.92 -9.32 22.20
CA PRO A 23 12.56 -10.62 21.98
C PRO A 23 12.81 -11.01 20.51
N TYR A 24 12.49 -10.14 19.55
CA TYR A 24 12.57 -10.45 18.12
C TYR A 24 13.92 -10.13 17.50
N ALA A 25 14.63 -9.14 18.06
CA ALA A 25 16.00 -8.79 17.73
C ALA A 25 16.98 -9.21 18.83
N ASP A 26 18.20 -9.59 18.45
CA ASP A 26 19.29 -9.86 19.40
C ASP A 26 19.88 -8.56 19.99
N VAL A 27 19.59 -7.42 19.37
CA VAL A 27 20.09 -6.08 19.73
C VAL A 27 18.99 -5.03 19.58
N THR A 28 18.88 -4.10 20.53
CA THR A 28 17.94 -2.96 20.42
C THR A 28 18.47 -1.91 19.45
N HIS A 29 17.83 -1.77 18.29
CA HIS A 29 18.19 -0.78 17.28
C HIS A 29 17.49 0.56 17.52
N THR A 30 17.95 1.32 18.52
CA THR A 30 17.37 2.62 18.94
C THR A 30 17.40 3.68 17.83
N VAL A 31 18.49 3.73 17.06
CA VAL A 31 18.59 4.67 15.94
C VAL A 31 17.59 4.28 14.86
N THR A 32 17.55 3.03 14.43
CA THR A 32 16.67 2.56 13.35
C THR A 32 15.19 2.70 13.69
N GLY A 33 14.79 2.51 14.95
CA GLY A 33 13.41 2.78 15.39
C GLY A 33 12.96 4.23 15.13
N ASN A 34 13.87 5.21 15.23
CA ASN A 34 13.55 6.63 15.07
C ASN A 34 13.25 7.03 13.61
N TRP A 35 13.86 6.38 12.62
CA TRP A 35 13.71 6.73 11.20
C TRP A 35 12.97 5.68 10.37
N TYR A 36 12.66 4.51 10.93
CA TYR A 36 12.04 3.40 10.21
C TYR A 36 10.62 3.75 9.70
N CYS A 37 9.71 4.15 10.59
CA CYS A 37 8.34 4.51 10.18
C CYS A 37 8.34 5.78 9.32
N SER A 38 9.05 6.83 9.77
CA SER A 38 9.26 8.06 9.01
C SER A 38 10.72 8.48 9.13
N PRO A 39 11.49 8.61 8.02
CA PRO A 39 11.09 8.59 6.62
C PRO A 39 11.11 7.22 5.92
N GLY A 40 11.51 6.11 6.54
CA GLY A 40 11.74 4.83 5.85
C GLY A 40 10.52 4.29 5.09
N ILE A 41 9.45 3.95 5.81
CA ILE A 41 8.20 3.40 5.24
C ILE A 41 7.37 4.48 4.54
N VAL A 42 7.18 5.62 5.20
CA VAL A 42 6.41 6.74 4.64
C VAL A 42 7.06 7.28 3.38
N GLY A 43 8.37 7.49 3.39
CA GLY A 43 9.12 7.97 2.25
C GLY A 43 9.11 6.96 1.10
N SER A 44 9.39 5.68 1.36
CA SER A 44 9.42 4.67 0.30
C SER A 44 8.08 4.54 -0.43
N TYR A 45 6.97 4.57 0.31
CA TYR A 45 5.63 4.58 -0.28
C TYR A 45 5.38 5.81 -1.14
N ASN A 46 5.71 7.01 -0.65
CA ASN A 46 5.48 8.27 -1.38
C ASN A 46 6.36 8.38 -2.63
N TYR A 47 7.63 7.99 -2.55
CA TYR A 47 8.50 7.91 -3.72
C TYR A 47 7.97 6.91 -4.73
N GLY A 48 7.55 5.72 -4.27
CA GLY A 48 6.90 4.72 -5.10
C GLY A 48 5.66 5.29 -5.82
N ASP A 49 4.74 5.91 -5.08
CA ASP A 49 3.52 6.50 -5.63
C ASP A 49 3.84 7.57 -6.67
N PHE A 50 4.79 8.45 -6.40
CA PHE A 50 5.26 9.45 -7.35
C PHE A 50 5.78 8.81 -8.65
N PHE A 51 6.70 7.85 -8.55
CA PHE A 51 7.21 7.15 -9.74
C PHE A 51 6.10 6.40 -10.48
N GLY A 52 5.16 5.77 -9.77
CA GLY A 52 4.00 5.12 -10.38
C GLY A 52 3.15 6.07 -11.20
N ARG A 53 2.90 7.29 -10.70
CA ARG A 53 2.18 8.36 -11.41
C ARG A 53 2.97 8.93 -12.60
N VAL A 54 4.28 9.05 -12.48
CA VAL A 54 5.13 9.55 -13.57
C VAL A 54 5.24 8.51 -14.69
N MET A 55 5.31 7.22 -14.34
CA MET A 55 5.39 6.12 -15.32
C MET A 55 4.11 5.93 -16.14
N THR A 56 2.96 6.46 -15.69
CA THR A 56 1.74 6.43 -16.50
C THR A 56 1.84 7.37 -17.70
N SER A 57 2.34 6.84 -18.81
CA SER A 57 2.46 7.53 -20.10
C SER A 57 1.23 7.30 -21.00
N ALA A 58 1.10 8.13 -22.05
CA ALA A 58 0.03 8.05 -23.04
C ALA A 58 -0.19 6.62 -23.64
N ALA A 59 0.89 5.83 -23.74
CA ALA A 59 0.87 4.47 -24.27
C ALA A 59 0.18 3.47 -23.32
N VAL A 60 0.34 3.65 -22.01
CA VAL A 60 -0.23 2.77 -20.97
C VAL A 60 -1.76 2.80 -20.99
N TYR A 61 -2.35 3.97 -21.28
CA TYR A 61 -3.80 4.14 -21.41
C TYR A 61 -4.41 3.34 -22.57
N LYS A 62 -3.62 2.99 -23.60
CA LYS A 62 -4.09 2.17 -24.73
C LYS A 62 -4.00 0.67 -24.47
N VAL A 63 -3.13 0.24 -23.56
CA VAL A 63 -2.84 -1.18 -23.31
C VAL A 63 -3.61 -1.73 -22.11
N LEU A 64 -3.92 -0.89 -21.12
CA LEU A 64 -4.65 -1.33 -19.93
C LEU A 64 -6.17 -1.31 -20.14
N THR A 65 -6.71 -2.49 -20.40
CA THR A 65 -8.16 -2.76 -20.39
C THR A 65 -8.72 -2.70 -18.97
N SER A 66 -10.00 -2.31 -18.82
CA SER A 66 -10.71 -2.27 -17.53
C SER A 66 -10.57 -3.57 -16.71
N ASN A 67 -10.62 -4.73 -17.38
CA ASN A 67 -10.45 -6.05 -16.75
C ASN A 67 -9.06 -6.24 -16.12
N TRP A 68 -8.00 -5.73 -16.76
CA TRP A 68 -6.64 -5.77 -16.21
C TRP A 68 -6.52 -4.87 -14.98
N CYS A 69 -7.11 -3.67 -15.01
CA CYS A 69 -7.12 -2.78 -13.85
C CYS A 69 -7.85 -3.40 -12.64
N LEU A 70 -8.95 -4.12 -12.89
CA LEU A 70 -9.66 -4.87 -11.85
C LEU A 70 -8.83 -6.05 -11.33
N GLY A 71 -8.26 -6.87 -12.22
CA GLY A 71 -7.40 -8.00 -11.83
C GLY A 71 -6.19 -7.55 -11.01
N LEU A 72 -5.50 -6.50 -11.45
CA LEU A 72 -4.39 -5.90 -10.70
C LEU A 72 -4.86 -5.32 -9.37
N SER A 73 -6.05 -4.72 -9.29
CA SER A 73 -6.61 -4.23 -8.02
C SER A 73 -6.91 -5.34 -7.02
N ILE A 74 -7.39 -6.49 -7.48
CA ILE A 74 -7.63 -7.67 -6.63
C ILE A 74 -6.31 -8.28 -6.19
N LEU A 75 -5.32 -8.37 -7.09
CA LEU A 75 -3.97 -8.87 -6.77
C LEU A 75 -3.33 -8.10 -5.60
N ARG A 76 -3.67 -6.81 -5.43
CA ARG A 76 -3.18 -6.00 -4.30
C ARG A 76 -3.61 -6.55 -2.94
N LEU A 77 -4.69 -7.31 -2.84
CA LEU A 77 -5.07 -7.99 -1.59
C LEU A 77 -3.97 -8.95 -1.12
N GLY A 78 -3.16 -9.48 -2.05
CA GLY A 78 -1.98 -10.28 -1.72
C GLY A 78 -0.88 -9.52 -0.98
N PHE A 79 -0.88 -8.17 -1.02
CA PHE A 79 0.07 -7.39 -0.21
C PHE A 79 -0.18 -7.49 1.29
N ILE A 80 -1.41 -7.84 1.71
CA ILE A 80 -1.75 -8.03 3.13
C ILE A 80 -0.95 -9.21 3.73
N PRO A 81 -1.05 -10.45 3.20
CA PRO A 81 -0.23 -11.56 3.72
C PRO A 81 1.27 -11.34 3.50
N LEU A 82 1.69 -10.67 2.42
CA LEU A 82 3.10 -10.34 2.19
C LEU A 82 3.67 -9.45 3.29
N LEU A 83 2.96 -8.40 3.69
CA LEU A 83 3.42 -7.53 4.77
C LEU A 83 3.39 -8.22 6.14
N LEU A 84 2.39 -9.09 6.39
CA LEU A 84 2.37 -9.91 7.60
C LEU A 84 3.63 -10.77 7.71
N MET A 85 4.12 -11.37 6.62
CA MET A 85 5.37 -12.15 6.66
C MET A 85 6.59 -11.33 7.11
N GLY A 86 6.59 -10.02 6.85
CA GLY A 86 7.67 -9.11 7.23
C GLY A 86 7.57 -8.57 8.66
N VAL A 87 6.50 -8.87 9.39
CA VAL A 87 6.22 -8.27 10.70
C VAL A 87 6.32 -9.34 11.80
N ALA A 88 7.26 -9.17 12.73
CA ALA A 88 7.54 -10.15 13.80
C ALA A 88 6.39 -10.21 14.81
N GLY A 89 6.03 -11.42 15.25
CA GLY A 89 4.91 -11.66 16.16
C GLY A 89 3.55 -11.89 15.46
N THR A 90 3.50 -11.80 14.13
CA THR A 90 2.34 -12.25 13.36
C THR A 90 2.44 -13.75 13.05
N SER A 91 1.31 -14.38 12.73
CA SER A 91 1.22 -15.83 12.47
C SER A 91 2.01 -16.31 11.24
N LEU A 92 2.48 -15.38 10.39
CA LEU A 92 3.11 -15.68 9.11
C LEU A 92 4.59 -15.24 9.04
N TYR A 93 5.18 -14.81 10.15
CA TYR A 93 6.55 -14.29 10.17
C TYR A 93 7.58 -15.33 9.72
N SER A 94 8.33 -15.02 8.66
CA SER A 94 9.24 -15.97 7.99
C SER A 94 10.73 -15.63 8.12
N PHE A 95 11.09 -14.50 8.75
CA PHE A 95 12.47 -13.98 8.75
C PHE A 95 13.32 -14.40 9.96
N GLY A 96 12.78 -15.13 10.93
CA GLY A 96 13.55 -15.61 12.08
C GLY A 96 14.18 -14.46 12.89
N ARG A 97 15.50 -14.51 13.16
CA ARG A 97 16.26 -13.45 13.87
C ARG A 97 17.02 -12.52 12.92
N ASP A 98 16.74 -12.52 11.62
CA ASP A 98 17.39 -11.61 10.68
C ASP A 98 16.66 -10.26 10.62
N ASP A 99 17.07 -9.36 11.51
CA ASP A 99 16.45 -8.05 11.72
C ASP A 99 16.59 -7.15 10.48
N MET A 100 17.76 -7.18 9.82
CA MET A 100 18.02 -6.33 8.64
C MET A 100 17.25 -6.79 7.40
N GLY A 101 17.13 -8.09 7.19
CA GLY A 101 16.38 -8.66 6.07
C GLY A 101 14.90 -8.31 6.13
N ALA A 102 14.27 -8.42 7.30
CA ALA A 102 12.87 -8.07 7.51
C ALA A 102 12.61 -6.57 7.31
N ILE A 103 13.51 -5.71 7.81
CA ILE A 103 13.43 -4.24 7.62
C ILE A 103 13.49 -3.88 6.13
N ALA A 104 14.48 -4.38 5.40
CA ALA A 104 14.66 -4.11 3.98
C ALA A 104 13.45 -4.61 3.16
N TYR A 105 12.96 -5.80 3.48
CA TYR A 105 11.78 -6.39 2.84
C TYR A 105 10.54 -5.49 2.96
N ASN A 106 10.25 -4.99 4.17
CA ASN A 106 9.10 -4.10 4.39
C ASN A 106 9.24 -2.76 3.67
N ILE A 107 10.44 -2.18 3.61
CA ILE A 107 10.69 -0.91 2.91
C ILE A 107 10.47 -1.08 1.41
N VAL A 108 11.02 -2.17 0.82
CA VAL A 108 10.86 -2.49 -0.61
C VAL A 108 9.40 -2.82 -0.94
N LEU A 109 8.71 -3.59 -0.10
CA LEU A 109 7.29 -3.86 -0.28
C LEU A 109 6.45 -2.58 -0.26
N ASN A 110 6.68 -1.67 0.70
CA ASN A 110 5.95 -0.40 0.75
C ASN A 110 6.23 0.48 -0.48
N LEU A 111 7.44 0.44 -1.02
CA LEU A 111 7.77 1.08 -2.30
C LEU A 111 6.95 0.49 -3.46
N ILE A 112 6.84 -0.84 -3.55
CA ILE A 112 6.06 -1.52 -4.59
C ILE A 112 4.56 -1.24 -4.42
N ILE A 113 4.05 -1.22 -3.19
CA ILE A 113 2.65 -0.88 -2.90
C ILE A 113 2.36 0.56 -3.31
N GLY A 114 3.27 1.50 -3.00
CA GLY A 114 3.19 2.88 -3.46
C GLY A 114 3.19 2.96 -4.99
N LEU A 115 4.14 2.30 -5.65
CA LEU A 115 4.28 2.30 -7.11
C LEU A 115 3.03 1.76 -7.82
N THR A 116 2.51 0.62 -7.37
CA THR A 116 1.28 0.05 -7.92
C THR A 116 0.06 0.92 -7.61
N ASN A 117 0.03 1.62 -6.47
CA ASN A 117 -1.02 2.56 -6.13
C ASN A 117 -1.04 3.77 -7.09
N GLY A 118 0.10 4.45 -7.23
CA GLY A 118 0.23 5.63 -8.07
C GLY A 118 -0.06 5.32 -9.54
N PHE A 119 0.43 4.17 -10.01
CA PHE A 119 0.19 3.69 -11.37
C PHE A 119 -1.29 3.39 -11.62
N LEU A 120 -1.90 2.48 -10.84
CA LEU A 120 -3.29 2.07 -11.07
C LEU A 120 -4.27 3.22 -10.84
N SER A 121 -4.06 4.05 -9.81
CA SER A 121 -4.91 5.22 -9.56
C SER A 121 -4.92 6.14 -10.77
N THR A 122 -3.75 6.47 -11.31
CA THR A 122 -3.63 7.42 -12.42
C THR A 122 -4.19 6.86 -13.73
N VAL A 123 -4.02 5.56 -13.97
CA VAL A 123 -4.66 4.89 -15.11
C VAL A 123 -6.17 4.93 -14.96
N THR A 124 -6.72 4.49 -13.82
CA THR A 124 -8.17 4.41 -13.61
C THR A 124 -8.84 5.78 -13.75
N MET A 125 -8.27 6.84 -13.16
CA MET A 125 -8.81 8.19 -13.27
C MET A 125 -8.64 8.81 -14.66
N GLY A 126 -7.61 8.42 -15.42
CA GLY A 126 -7.41 8.91 -16.78
C GLY A 126 -8.25 8.19 -17.84
N VAL A 127 -8.55 6.90 -17.66
CA VAL A 127 -9.34 6.10 -18.62
C VAL A 127 -10.84 6.31 -18.44
N ALA A 128 -11.35 6.32 -17.21
CA ALA A 128 -12.78 6.28 -16.97
C ALA A 128 -13.57 7.47 -17.57
N PRO A 129 -13.12 8.74 -17.52
CA PRO A 129 -13.79 9.84 -18.20
C PRO A 129 -13.77 9.71 -19.74
N ARG A 130 -12.81 8.98 -20.31
CA ARG A 130 -12.72 8.74 -21.76
C ARG A 130 -13.69 7.66 -22.23
N MET A 131 -14.19 6.80 -21.34
CA MET A 131 -15.21 5.81 -21.65
C MET A 131 -16.63 6.40 -21.69
N LEU A 132 -16.79 7.62 -21.18
CA LEU A 132 -18.06 8.34 -21.13
C LEU A 132 -18.20 9.29 -22.33
N LYS A 133 -19.45 9.54 -22.71
CA LYS A 133 -19.80 10.57 -23.69
C LYS A 133 -19.35 11.94 -23.16
N PRO A 134 -18.97 12.89 -24.04
CA PRO A 134 -18.47 14.22 -23.64
C PRO A 134 -19.39 14.95 -22.65
N GLU A 135 -20.69 14.82 -22.84
CA GLU A 135 -21.75 15.40 -22.00
C GLU A 135 -21.79 14.85 -20.57
N ASP A 136 -21.38 13.59 -20.37
CA ASP A 136 -21.46 12.90 -19.07
C ASP A 136 -20.11 12.85 -18.32
N ARG A 137 -19.03 13.40 -18.91
CA ARG A 137 -17.67 13.26 -18.35
C ARG A 137 -17.51 13.93 -17.00
N GLU A 138 -18.15 15.08 -16.80
CA GLU A 138 -18.08 15.83 -15.55
C GLU A 138 -18.75 15.04 -14.42
N SER A 139 -19.98 14.59 -14.65
CA SER A 139 -20.75 13.75 -13.71
C SER A 139 -20.02 12.44 -13.40
N GLY A 140 -19.45 11.78 -14.41
CA GLY A 140 -18.66 10.57 -14.21
C GLY A 140 -17.40 10.82 -13.39
N GLY A 141 -16.73 11.96 -13.60
CA GLY A 141 -15.59 12.39 -12.79
C GLY A 141 -15.95 12.54 -11.31
N ALA A 142 -17.10 13.15 -11.01
CA ALA A 142 -17.59 13.29 -9.64
C ALA A 142 -17.84 11.93 -8.97
N VAL A 143 -18.44 10.97 -9.68
CA VAL A 143 -18.66 9.61 -9.16
C VAL A 143 -17.34 8.90 -8.87
N MET A 144 -16.31 9.06 -9.71
CA MET A 144 -14.99 8.48 -9.43
C MET A 144 -14.36 9.03 -8.15
N VAL A 145 -14.44 10.35 -7.95
CA VAL A 145 -13.89 11.01 -6.75
C VAL A 145 -14.64 10.54 -5.51
N PHE A 146 -15.96 10.40 -5.59
CA PHE A 146 -16.76 9.80 -4.53
C PHE A 146 -16.29 8.38 -4.20
N CYS A 147 -16.12 7.51 -5.21
CA CYS A 147 -15.60 6.15 -5.01
C CYS A 147 -14.19 6.12 -4.42
N LEU A 148 -13.34 7.10 -4.77
CA LEU A 148 -12.02 7.26 -4.17
C LEU A 148 -12.14 7.55 -2.67
N PHE A 149 -12.94 8.56 -2.28
CA PHE A 149 -13.10 8.93 -0.88
C PHE A 149 -13.75 7.82 -0.06
N PHE A 150 -14.73 7.13 -0.64
CA PHE A 150 -15.31 5.94 -0.03
C PHE A 150 -14.27 4.85 0.21
N GLY A 151 -13.41 4.57 -0.77
CA GLY A 151 -12.31 3.63 -0.63
C GLY A 151 -11.30 4.04 0.44
N ILE A 152 -11.00 5.33 0.55
CA ILE A 152 -10.13 5.88 1.59
C ILE A 152 -10.74 5.64 2.98
N ALA A 153 -12.00 6.05 3.18
CA ALA A 153 -12.69 5.94 4.46
C ALA A 153 -12.88 4.49 4.90
N ALA A 154 -13.32 3.61 3.98
CA ALA A 154 -13.48 2.19 4.27
C ALA A 154 -12.13 1.52 4.56
N GLY A 155 -11.09 1.86 3.81
CA GLY A 155 -9.73 1.35 4.00
C GLY A 155 -9.16 1.74 5.36
N SER A 156 -9.21 3.02 5.74
CA SER A 156 -8.73 3.48 7.04
C SER A 156 -9.50 2.88 8.21
N THR A 157 -10.82 2.71 8.06
CA THR A 157 -11.66 2.09 9.10
C THR A 157 -11.25 0.64 9.33
N ILE A 158 -11.08 -0.15 8.26
CA ILE A 158 -10.68 -1.56 8.39
C ILE A 158 -9.22 -1.69 8.86
N GLY A 159 -8.32 -0.83 8.37
CA GLY A 159 -6.95 -0.78 8.87
C GLY A 159 -6.88 -0.49 10.36
N PHE A 160 -7.74 0.42 10.85
CA PHE A 160 -7.89 0.67 12.29
C PHE A 160 -8.42 -0.57 13.04
N PHE A 161 -9.47 -1.24 12.53
CA PHE A 161 -9.99 -2.47 13.15
C PHE A 161 -8.93 -3.59 13.22
N PHE A 162 -8.10 -3.75 12.18
CA PHE A 162 -6.99 -4.71 12.21
C PHE A 162 -5.94 -4.37 13.27
N SER A 163 -5.66 -3.08 13.48
CA SER A 163 -4.70 -2.63 14.49
C SER A 163 -5.25 -2.67 15.92
N ASP A 164 -6.52 -2.30 16.13
CA ASP A 164 -7.13 -2.13 17.47
C ASP A 164 -7.55 -3.46 18.11
N GLN A 165 -8.07 -4.39 17.30
CA GLN A 165 -8.55 -5.69 17.79
C GLN A 165 -7.44 -6.76 17.84
N GLY A 166 -6.18 -6.38 17.57
CA GLY A 166 -5.05 -7.29 17.46
C GLY A 166 -5.21 -8.38 16.40
N TRP A 167 -6.11 -8.17 15.44
CA TRP A 167 -6.34 -9.10 14.35
C TRP A 167 -5.06 -9.21 13.53
N LEU A 168 -4.61 -10.46 13.33
CA LEU A 168 -3.33 -10.83 12.68
C LEU A 168 -2.07 -10.72 13.57
N GLY A 169 -2.23 -10.51 14.88
CA GLY A 169 -1.13 -10.43 15.85
C GLY A 169 -0.43 -9.07 15.82
N LEU A 170 -1.17 -8.00 15.54
CA LEU A 170 -0.73 -6.60 15.55
C LEU A 170 -1.02 -5.92 16.89
#